data_AF-A0A151J8Z4-F1
#
_entry.id   AF-A0A151J8Z4-F1
#
_cell.length_a   1.000
_cell.length_b   1.000
_cell.length_c   1.000
_cell.angle_alpha   90.00
_cell.angle_beta   90.00
_cell.angle_gamma   90.00
#
_symmetry.space_group_name_H-M   'P 1'
#
loop_
_entity.id
_entity.type
_entity.pdbx_description
1 polymer ?
#
loop_
_entity_poly.entity_id
_entity_poly.type
_entity_poly.pdbx_seq_one_letter_code
_entity_poly.pdbx_strand_id
1 'polypeptide(L)'
;MTLERALAPLMTIGAFCNLAMFEYLVGQLRTYISCLYALTKWSLLMYFFYCPISIRHLQMFKKIYAEDIALWATIILILISFCRFKELKTCLRELAIVDHTLEILGTPKEYQRLRNWIIRIIIGWIVYVFYQLACDFVTFFYLNIDVNFFVTFVAILLNYPSYVIALSSLISAAILGLVLYMCIHLLCKLFLLTLCVKIFTV
;
A
#
# COMPACT_ATOMS: atom_id res chain seq x y z
N MET A 1 -0.87 23.56 -3.65
CA MET A 1 -0.67 22.10 -3.85
C MET A 1 -1.95 21.41 -3.39
N THR A 2 -2.51 20.47 -4.15
CA THR A 2 -3.74 19.73 -3.78
C THR A 2 -3.38 18.42 -3.07
N LEU A 3 -4.23 17.95 -2.15
CA LEU A 3 -4.07 16.68 -1.41
C LEU A 3 -3.75 15.50 -2.33
N GLU A 4 -4.46 15.41 -3.45
CA GLU A 4 -4.28 14.37 -4.47
C GLU A 4 -2.85 14.36 -5.05
N ARG A 5 -2.25 15.54 -5.24
CA ARG A 5 -0.88 15.68 -5.75
C ARG A 5 0.18 15.32 -4.72
N ALA A 6 -0.14 15.40 -3.42
CA ALA A 6 0.74 14.93 -2.35
C ALA A 6 0.74 13.39 -2.24
N LEU A 7 -0.41 12.76 -2.53
CA LEU A 7 -0.59 11.30 -2.52
C LEU A 7 -0.16 10.60 -3.81
N ALA A 8 0.01 11.33 -4.90
CA ALA A 8 0.40 10.78 -6.20
C ALA A 8 1.59 9.79 -6.17
N PRO A 9 2.69 10.02 -5.42
CA PRO A 9 3.79 9.06 -5.35
C PRO A 9 3.37 7.71 -4.75
N LEU A 10 2.54 7.75 -3.69
CA LEU A 10 2.03 6.54 -3.03
C LEU A 10 1.10 5.76 -3.95
N MET A 11 0.22 6.48 -4.65
CA MET A 11 -0.74 5.89 -5.61
C MET A 11 -0.02 5.27 -6.81
N THR A 12 1.06 5.90 -7.30
CA THR A 12 1.86 5.40 -8.43
C THR A 12 2.57 4.10 -8.06
N ILE A 13 3.15 4.03 -6.86
CA ILE A 13 3.83 2.82 -6.38
C ILE A 13 2.86 1.69 -6.07
N GLY A 14 1.72 2.01 -5.44
CA GLY A 14 0.64 1.06 -5.23
C GLY A 14 0.16 0.49 -6.56
N ALA A 15 0.07 1.30 -7.61
CA ALA A 15 -0.37 0.83 -8.91
C ALA A 15 0.66 -0.03 -9.64
N PHE A 16 1.95 0.28 -9.51
CA PHE A 16 3.02 -0.59 -10.01
C PHE A 16 2.95 -2.00 -9.38
N CYS A 17 2.66 -2.07 -8.09
CA CYS A 17 2.47 -3.33 -7.36
C CYS A 17 1.08 -3.96 -7.54
N ASN A 18 0.22 -3.41 -8.41
CA ASN A 18 -1.16 -3.85 -8.65
C ASN A 18 -2.08 -3.77 -7.41
N LEU A 19 -1.73 -2.91 -6.44
CA LEU A 19 -2.48 -2.61 -5.21
C LEU A 19 -3.34 -1.34 -5.31
N ALA A 20 -3.05 -0.46 -6.26
CA ALA A 20 -3.81 0.77 -6.50
C ALA A 20 -4.15 0.91 -7.99
N MET A 21 -5.30 1.51 -8.34
CA MET A 21 -5.68 1.67 -9.74
C MET A 21 -5.19 3.01 -10.30
N PHE A 22 -4.51 2.94 -11.45
CA PHE A 22 -4.18 4.09 -12.29
C PHE A 22 -5.47 4.57 -12.99
N GLU A 23 -6.21 5.48 -12.37
CA GLU A 23 -7.18 6.31 -13.10
C GLU A 23 -6.56 7.69 -13.34
N TYR A 24 -6.00 7.86 -14.54
CA TYR A 24 -5.76 9.19 -15.08
C TYR A 24 -7.11 9.75 -15.57
N LEU A 25 -7.84 10.44 -14.69
CA LEU A 25 -8.99 11.37 -14.87
C LEU A 25 -10.11 11.10 -15.92
N VAL A 26 -10.07 10.04 -16.73
CA VAL A 26 -10.99 9.82 -17.84
C VAL A 26 -11.32 8.32 -17.96
N GLY A 27 -12.44 7.91 -17.36
CA GLY A 27 -13.16 6.69 -17.75
C GLY A 27 -13.14 5.49 -16.79
N GLN A 28 -14.33 5.18 -16.25
CA GLN A 28 -14.71 4.03 -15.40
C GLN A 28 -14.42 2.64 -16.02
N LEU A 29 -14.12 2.58 -17.32
CA LEU A 29 -13.81 1.34 -18.05
C LEU A 29 -12.36 0.87 -17.81
N ARG A 30 -11.43 1.79 -17.55
CA ARG A 30 -9.99 1.48 -17.42
C ARG A 30 -9.66 0.77 -16.10
N THR A 31 -10.46 1.07 -15.09
CA THR A 31 -10.51 0.49 -13.74
C THR A 31 -10.74 -1.02 -13.79
N TYR A 32 -11.75 -1.45 -14.55
CA TYR A 32 -12.08 -2.87 -14.72
C TYR A 32 -10.98 -3.64 -15.46
N ILE A 33 -10.40 -3.02 -16.51
CA ILE A 33 -9.29 -3.62 -17.29
C ILE A 33 -8.03 -3.75 -16.44
N SER A 34 -7.69 -2.74 -15.62
CA SER A 34 -6.54 -2.82 -14.71
C SER A 34 -6.73 -3.89 -13.64
N CYS A 35 -7.95 -4.10 -13.17
CA CYS A 35 -8.29 -5.13 -12.21
C CYS A 35 -8.19 -6.53 -12.81
N LEU A 36 -8.82 -6.75 -13.96
CA LEU A 36 -8.68 -8.01 -14.70
C LEU A 36 -7.21 -8.31 -15.01
N TYR A 37 -6.44 -7.31 -15.44
CA TYR A 37 -5.02 -7.47 -15.70
C TYR A 37 -4.23 -7.91 -14.45
N ALA A 38 -4.44 -7.24 -13.32
CA ALA A 38 -3.82 -7.61 -12.05
C ALA A 38 -4.20 -9.04 -11.65
N LEU A 39 -5.48 -9.37 -11.71
CA LEU A 39 -6.01 -10.67 -11.31
C LEU A 39 -5.50 -11.78 -12.23
N THR A 40 -5.45 -11.55 -13.54
CA THR A 40 -4.87 -12.48 -14.52
C THR A 40 -3.38 -12.66 -14.30
N LYS A 41 -2.61 -11.58 -14.08
CA LYS A 41 -1.18 -11.65 -13.78
C LYS A 41 -0.90 -12.48 -12.53
N TRP A 42 -1.62 -12.21 -11.44
CA TRP A 42 -1.49 -12.98 -10.20
C TRP A 42 -1.97 -14.42 -10.34
N SER A 43 -3.04 -14.67 -11.10
CA SER A 43 -3.54 -16.02 -11.36
C SER A 43 -2.54 -16.85 -12.17
N LEU A 44 -1.93 -16.27 -13.20
CA LEU A 44 -0.88 -16.92 -13.99
C LEU A 44 0.33 -17.23 -13.13
N LEU A 45 0.78 -16.26 -12.34
CA LEU A 45 1.94 -16.42 -11.47
C LEU A 45 1.68 -17.46 -10.37
N MET A 46 0.45 -17.51 -9.85
CA MET A 46 -0.01 -18.54 -8.92
C MET A 46 -0.01 -19.93 -9.55
N TYR A 47 -0.55 -20.05 -10.75
CA TYR A 47 -0.66 -21.33 -11.43
C TYR A 47 0.70 -21.90 -11.85
N PHE A 48 1.56 -21.07 -12.45
CA PHE A 48 2.84 -21.54 -13.01
C PHE A 48 3.94 -21.72 -11.96
N PHE A 49 3.98 -20.89 -10.93
CA PHE A 49 5.09 -20.91 -9.96
C PHE A 49 4.65 -21.41 -8.59
N TYR A 50 3.62 -20.81 -8.01
CA TYR A 50 3.33 -21.07 -6.59
C TYR A 50 2.61 -22.39 -6.34
N CYS A 51 1.60 -22.75 -7.13
CA CYS A 51 0.90 -24.03 -6.99
C CYS A 51 1.85 -25.24 -7.05
N PRO A 52 2.77 -25.35 -8.03
CA PRO A 52 3.75 -26.43 -8.06
C PRO A 52 4.66 -26.46 -6.83
N ILE A 53 5.09 -25.30 -6.33
CA ILE A 53 5.97 -25.18 -5.16
C ILE A 53 5.22 -25.62 -3.89
N SER A 54 4.01 -25.13 -3.68
CA SER A 54 3.18 -25.49 -2.52
C SER A 54 2.80 -26.97 -2.52
N ILE A 55 2.48 -27.54 -3.69
CA ILE A 55 2.21 -28.99 -3.83
C ILE A 55 3.46 -29.79 -3.47
N ARG A 56 4.65 -29.38 -3.96
CA ARG A 56 5.92 -30.04 -3.63
C ARG A 56 6.23 -29.95 -2.14
N HIS A 57 6.00 -28.81 -1.50
CA HIS A 57 6.18 -28.65 -0.06
C HIS A 57 5.25 -29.58 0.73
N LEU A 58 3.98 -29.65 0.34
CA LEU A 58 2.99 -30.52 0.96
C LEU A 58 3.34 -32.01 0.78
N GLN A 59 3.82 -32.41 -0.40
CA GLN A 59 4.20 -33.80 -0.69
C GLN A 59 5.49 -34.23 0.03
N MET A 60 6.52 -33.39 0.01
CA MET A 60 7.85 -33.73 0.56
C MET A 60 7.90 -33.59 2.08
N PHE A 61 7.33 -32.52 2.62
CA PHE A 61 7.49 -32.16 4.03
C PHE A 61 6.21 -32.33 4.85
N LYS A 62 5.05 -32.56 4.20
CA LYS A 62 3.71 -32.61 4.83
C LYS A 62 3.45 -31.42 5.78
N LYS A 63 4.04 -30.27 5.47
CA LYS A 63 3.95 -29.04 6.26
C LYS A 63 3.54 -27.89 5.34
N ILE A 64 2.75 -26.98 5.89
CA ILE A 64 2.41 -25.70 5.28
C ILE A 64 3.42 -24.68 5.78
N TYR A 65 4.07 -23.97 4.87
CA TYR A 65 5.06 -22.95 5.23
C TYR A 65 4.40 -21.57 5.32
N ALA A 66 5.05 -20.65 6.03
CA ALA A 66 4.59 -19.27 6.14
C ALA A 66 4.47 -18.58 4.77
N GLU A 67 5.29 -18.99 3.80
CA GLU A 67 5.25 -18.53 2.40
C GLU A 67 3.93 -18.91 1.71
N ASP A 68 3.41 -20.12 1.95
CA ASP A 68 2.13 -20.57 1.41
C ASP A 68 0.98 -19.72 1.96
N ILE A 69 1.02 -19.40 3.26
CA ILE A 69 0.03 -18.53 3.91
C ILE A 69 0.11 -17.09 3.38
N ALA A 70 1.33 -16.57 3.20
CA ALA A 70 1.55 -15.24 2.65
C ALA A 70 0.97 -15.11 1.24
N LEU A 71 1.07 -16.15 0.41
CA LEU A 71 0.48 -16.17 -0.93
C LEU A 71 -1.03 -15.99 -0.92
N TRP A 72 -1.73 -16.81 -0.13
CA TRP A 72 -3.19 -16.70 0.04
C TRP A 72 -3.59 -15.34 0.62
N ALA A 73 -2.86 -14.85 1.62
CA ALA A 73 -3.07 -13.52 2.19
C ALA A 73 -2.91 -12.42 1.14
N THR A 74 -1.98 -12.56 0.19
CA THR A 74 -1.74 -11.58 -0.88
C THR A 74 -2.93 -11.48 -1.84
N ILE A 75 -3.51 -12.62 -2.24
CA ILE A 75 -4.71 -12.66 -3.09
C ILE A 75 -5.88 -11.98 -2.38
N ILE A 76 -6.09 -12.32 -1.10
CA ILE A 76 -7.13 -11.72 -0.27
C ILE A 76 -6.91 -10.21 -0.16
N LEU A 77 -5.67 -9.75 0.07
CA LEU A 77 -5.33 -8.33 0.16
C LEU A 77 -5.56 -7.59 -1.14
N ILE A 78 -5.26 -8.19 -2.29
CA ILE A 78 -5.56 -7.59 -3.60
C ILE A 78 -7.06 -7.40 -3.77
N LEU A 79 -7.87 -8.42 -3.45
CA LEU A 79 -9.33 -8.33 -3.50
C LEU A 79 -9.87 -7.26 -2.52
N ILE A 80 -9.36 -7.23 -1.29
CA ILE A 80 -9.73 -6.22 -0.30
C ILE A 80 -9.34 -4.81 -0.78
N SER A 81 -8.13 -4.64 -1.32
CA SER A 81 -7.65 -3.37 -1.83
C SER A 81 -8.54 -2.86 -2.95
N PHE A 82 -9.01 -3.75 -3.83
CA PHE A 82 -9.94 -3.43 -4.89
C PHE A 82 -11.31 -2.99 -4.35
N CYS A 83 -11.89 -3.73 -3.40
CA CYS A 83 -13.16 -3.36 -2.79
C CYS A 83 -13.08 -2.00 -2.07
N ARG A 84 -12.00 -1.76 -1.32
CA ARG A 84 -11.82 -0.53 -0.53
C ARG A 84 -11.35 0.66 -1.35
N PHE A 85 -10.88 0.45 -2.58
CA PHE A 85 -10.40 1.54 -3.43
C PHE A 85 -11.49 2.58 -3.71
N LYS A 86 -12.73 2.12 -3.93
CA LYS A 86 -13.88 3.01 -4.16
C LYS A 86 -14.16 3.87 -2.93
N GLU A 87 -14.11 3.26 -1.74
CA GLU A 87 -14.30 3.94 -0.46
C GLU A 87 -13.18 4.95 -0.19
N LEU A 88 -11.92 4.56 -0.45
CA LEU A 88 -10.77 5.43 -0.32
C LEU A 88 -10.89 6.69 -1.19
N LYS A 89 -11.35 6.55 -2.43
CA LYS A 89 -11.55 7.68 -3.35
C LYS A 89 -12.60 8.65 -2.82
N THR A 90 -13.72 8.14 -2.32
CA THR A 90 -14.77 8.96 -1.70
C THR A 90 -14.23 9.67 -0.47
N CYS A 91 -13.51 8.95 0.40
CA CYS A 91 -12.88 9.52 1.60
C CYS A 91 -11.88 10.63 1.25
N LEU A 92 -11.02 10.45 0.25
CA LEU A 92 -10.09 11.49 -0.21
C LEU A 92 -10.80 12.73 -0.75
N ARG A 93 -11.94 12.56 -1.45
CA ARG A 93 -12.74 13.67 -1.96
C ARG A 93 -13.41 14.45 -0.83
N GLU A 94 -13.99 13.75 0.14
CA GLU A 94 -14.55 14.37 1.34
C GLU A 94 -13.47 15.10 2.14
N LEU A 95 -12.28 14.49 2.26
CA LEU A 95 -11.16 15.10 2.95
C LEU A 95 -10.67 16.38 2.26
N ALA A 96 -10.67 16.41 0.92
CA ALA A 96 -10.35 17.62 0.17
C ALA A 96 -11.36 18.75 0.44
N ILE A 97 -12.65 18.43 0.60
CA ILE A 97 -13.69 19.41 0.94
C ILE A 97 -13.48 19.94 2.37
N VAL A 98 -13.23 19.05 3.34
CA VAL A 98 -12.93 19.44 4.73
C VAL A 98 -11.67 20.30 4.80
N ASP A 99 -10.64 19.99 4.02
CA ASP A 99 -9.43 20.80 3.96
C ASP A 99 -9.70 22.23 3.45
N HIS A 100 -10.55 22.39 2.42
CA HIS A 100 -10.96 23.70 1.95
C HIS A 100 -11.68 24.52 3.03
N THR A 101 -12.52 23.87 3.85
CA THR A 101 -13.15 24.54 5.01
C THR A 101 -12.15 24.90 6.10
N LEU A 102 -11.13 24.08 6.34
CA LEU A 102 -10.04 24.36 7.27
C LEU A 102 -9.16 25.53 6.80
N GLU A 103 -8.92 25.66 5.49
CA GLU A 103 -8.20 26.79 4.90
C GLU A 103 -8.95 28.11 5.14
N ILE A 104 -10.28 28.12 4.98
CA ILE A 104 -11.13 29.28 5.29
C ILE A 104 -11.06 29.64 6.79
N LEU A 105 -10.90 28.64 7.65
CA LEU A 105 -10.68 28.80 9.10
C LEU A 105 -9.23 29.18 9.48
N GLY A 106 -8.41 29.64 8.52
CA GLY A 106 -7.08 30.21 8.76
C GLY A 106 -5.96 29.21 9.03
N THR A 107 -6.16 27.91 8.77
CA THR A 107 -5.10 26.91 8.99
C THR A 107 -4.17 26.77 7.77
N PRO A 108 -2.83 26.82 7.95
CA PRO A 108 -1.87 26.74 6.84
C PRO A 108 -1.79 25.33 6.25
N LYS A 109 -1.63 25.26 4.92
CA LYS A 109 -1.55 24.00 4.14
C LYS A 109 -0.23 23.26 4.38
N GLU A 110 -0.23 22.23 5.23
CA GLU A 110 0.93 21.34 5.48
C GLU A 110 1.15 20.23 4.43
N TYR A 111 0.60 20.36 3.21
CA TYR A 111 0.73 19.33 2.16
C TYR A 111 2.17 18.95 1.80
N GLN A 112 3.10 19.89 1.94
CA GLN A 112 4.52 19.66 1.72
C GLN A 112 5.07 18.63 2.73
N ARG A 113 4.64 18.72 3.99
CA ARG A 113 5.06 17.84 5.07
C ARG A 113 4.49 16.43 4.88
N LEU A 114 3.23 16.32 4.46
CA LEU A 114 2.60 15.06 4.11
C LEU A 114 3.33 14.37 2.95
N ARG A 115 3.63 15.12 1.88
CA ARG A 115 4.38 14.59 0.74
C ARG A 115 5.77 14.08 1.15
N ASN A 116 6.49 14.81 2.00
CA ASN A 116 7.78 14.37 2.52
C ASN A 116 7.66 13.10 3.37
N TRP A 117 6.60 12.99 4.17
CA TRP A 117 6.29 11.77 4.92
C TRP A 117 6.04 10.56 4.01
N ILE A 118 5.24 10.73 2.97
CA ILE A 118 4.97 9.68 1.97
C ILE A 118 6.26 9.24 1.27
N ILE A 119 7.11 10.19 0.88
CA ILE A 119 8.41 9.88 0.27
C ILE A 119 9.30 9.07 1.23
N ARG A 120 9.33 9.40 2.52
CA ARG A 120 10.07 8.60 3.52
C ARG A 120 9.55 7.17 3.63
N ILE A 121 8.24 6.97 3.58
CA ILE A 121 7.62 5.63 3.58
C ILE A 121 8.06 4.83 2.35
N ILE A 122 8.04 5.46 1.16
CA ILE A 122 8.49 4.83 -0.08
C ILE A 122 9.97 4.42 0.00
N ILE A 123 10.83 5.31 0.49
CA ILE A 123 12.26 5.02 0.66
C ILE A 123 12.45 3.84 1.63
N GLY A 124 11.73 3.83 2.76
CA GLY A 124 11.78 2.73 3.72
C GLY A 124 11.37 1.39 3.10
N TRP A 125 10.32 1.38 2.28
CA TRP A 125 9.90 0.18 1.56
C TRP A 125 10.96 -0.30 0.56
N ILE A 126 11.59 0.61 -0.20
CA ILE A 126 12.68 0.26 -1.13
C ILE A 126 13.85 -0.36 -0.37
N VAL A 127 14.26 0.25 0.75
CA VAL A 127 15.33 -0.28 1.61
C VAL A 127 14.98 -1.67 2.14
N TYR A 128 13.73 -1.91 2.54
CA TYR A 128 13.26 -3.22 2.98
C TYR A 128 13.39 -4.29 1.88
N VAL A 129 13.03 -3.96 0.64
CA VAL A 129 13.18 -4.88 -0.50
C VAL A 129 14.65 -5.24 -0.72
N PHE A 130 15.54 -4.24 -0.74
CA PHE A 130 16.99 -4.48 -0.91
C PHE A 130 17.59 -5.27 0.25
N TYR A 131 17.16 -5.00 1.47
CA TYR A 131 17.59 -5.75 2.65
C TYR A 131 17.22 -7.23 2.53
N GLN A 132 15.98 -7.53 2.16
CA GLN A 132 15.54 -8.92 1.99
C GLN A 132 16.34 -9.64 0.91
N LEU A 133 16.55 -8.98 -0.24
CA LEU A 133 17.36 -9.55 -1.33
C LEU A 133 18.80 -9.84 -0.87
N ALA A 134 19.41 -8.94 -0.10
CA ALA A 134 20.75 -9.15 0.43
C ALA A 134 20.80 -10.38 1.36
N CYS A 135 19.78 -10.58 2.21
CA CYS A 135 19.67 -11.77 3.06
C CYS A 135 19.58 -13.06 2.23
N ASP A 136 18.82 -13.06 1.14
CA ASP A 136 18.72 -14.23 0.25
C ASP A 136 20.06 -14.55 -0.42
N PHE A 137 20.78 -13.52 -0.90
CA PHE A 137 22.12 -13.70 -1.48
C PHE A 137 23.12 -14.28 -0.48
N VAL A 138 23.10 -13.82 0.78
CA VAL A 138 23.94 -14.39 1.84
C VAL A 138 23.59 -15.86 2.09
N THR A 139 22.31 -16.20 2.07
CA THR A 139 21.83 -17.57 2.24
C THR A 139 22.29 -18.47 1.09
N PHE A 140 22.21 -18.00 -0.16
CA PHE A 140 22.72 -18.74 -1.32
C PHE A 140 24.22 -18.96 -1.24
N PHE A 141 24.98 -17.94 -0.82
CA PHE A 141 26.42 -18.06 -0.62
C PHE A 141 26.76 -19.12 0.46
N TYR A 142 26.05 -19.10 1.59
CA TYR A 142 26.24 -20.09 2.66
C TYR A 142 25.93 -21.52 2.22
N LEU A 143 24.91 -21.68 1.37
CA LEU A 143 24.51 -22.98 0.82
C LEU A 143 25.34 -23.43 -0.39
N ASN A 144 26.35 -22.65 -0.81
CA ASN A 144 27.15 -22.87 -2.02
C ASN A 144 26.29 -23.06 -3.28
N ILE A 145 25.17 -22.35 -3.38
CA ILE A 145 24.29 -22.37 -4.56
C ILE A 145 24.88 -21.40 -5.59
N ASP A 146 25.09 -21.88 -6.81
CA ASP A 146 25.60 -21.06 -7.90
C ASP A 146 24.58 -19.98 -8.28
N VAL A 147 25.00 -18.73 -8.22
CA VAL A 147 24.13 -17.56 -8.37
C VAL A 147 24.01 -17.23 -9.85
N ASN A 148 23.13 -17.95 -10.53
CA ASN A 148 22.74 -17.65 -11.90
C ASN A 148 21.47 -16.77 -11.95
N PHE A 149 21.25 -16.10 -13.08
CA PHE A 149 20.09 -15.25 -13.34
C PHE A 149 18.76 -15.93 -12.99
N PHE A 150 18.62 -17.23 -13.29
CA PHE A 150 17.42 -17.99 -12.97
C PHE A 150 17.17 -18.11 -11.46
N VAL A 151 18.22 -18.37 -10.67
CA VAL A 151 18.11 -18.50 -9.20
C VAL A 151 17.73 -17.15 -8.58
N THR A 152 18.37 -16.07 -9.02
CA THR A 152 18.01 -14.71 -8.59
C THR A 152 16.58 -14.35 -8.96
N PHE A 153 16.12 -14.69 -10.16
CA PHE A 153 14.75 -14.47 -10.59
C PHE A 153 13.74 -15.23 -9.71
N VAL A 154 14.01 -16.50 -9.41
CA VAL A 154 13.16 -17.31 -8.52
C VAL A 154 13.13 -16.73 -7.10
N ALA A 155 14.27 -16.27 -6.57
CA ALA A 155 14.34 -15.63 -5.25
C ALA A 155 13.49 -14.35 -5.18
N ILE A 156 13.56 -13.52 -6.21
CA ILE A 156 12.72 -12.31 -6.32
C ILE A 156 11.24 -12.69 -6.38
N LEU A 157 10.87 -13.73 -7.14
CA LEU A 157 9.48 -14.20 -7.18
C LEU A 157 9.01 -14.67 -5.81
N LEU A 158 9.77 -15.51 -5.11
CA LEU A 158 9.38 -16.05 -3.81
C LEU A 158 9.11 -14.95 -2.76
N ASN A 159 9.87 -13.86 -2.79
CA ASN A 159 9.68 -12.74 -1.86
C ASN A 159 8.67 -11.69 -2.33
N TYR A 160 8.26 -11.73 -3.60
CA TYR A 160 7.33 -10.76 -4.18
C TYR A 160 6.01 -10.60 -3.39
N PRO A 161 5.35 -11.68 -2.91
CA PRO A 161 4.15 -11.58 -2.08
C PRO A 161 4.39 -10.78 -0.80
N SER A 162 5.51 -11.03 -0.12
CA SER A 162 5.91 -10.32 1.10
C SER A 162 6.12 -8.82 0.85
N TYR A 163 6.71 -8.45 -0.29
CA TYR A 163 6.86 -7.03 -0.67
C TYR A 163 5.52 -6.34 -0.89
N VAL A 164 4.57 -7.04 -1.50
CA VAL A 164 3.21 -6.56 -1.78
C VAL A 164 2.42 -6.42 -0.47
N ILE A 165 2.50 -7.39 0.44
CA ILE A 165 1.89 -7.31 1.77
C ILE A 165 2.46 -6.12 2.55
N ALA A 166 3.79 -5.98 2.60
CA ALA A 166 4.45 -4.87 3.28
C ALA A 166 3.97 -3.53 2.72
N LEU A 167 3.93 -3.38 1.39
CA LEU A 167 3.46 -2.16 0.76
C LEU A 167 1.98 -1.88 1.09
N SER A 168 1.12 -2.89 0.99
CA SER A 168 -0.30 -2.78 1.33
C SER A 168 -0.51 -2.33 2.77
N SER A 169 0.28 -2.87 3.71
CA SER A 169 0.22 -2.48 5.12
C SER A 169 0.65 -1.03 5.33
N LEU A 170 1.71 -0.57 4.64
CA LEU A 170 2.19 0.80 4.69
C LEU A 170 1.18 1.80 4.11
N ILE A 171 0.53 1.45 2.99
CA ILE A 171 -0.54 2.27 2.40
C ILE A 171 -1.71 2.40 3.37
N SER A 172 -2.17 1.28 3.94
CA SER A 172 -3.26 1.28 4.93
C SER A 172 -2.91 2.10 6.17
N ALA A 173 -1.71 1.94 6.71
CA ALA A 173 -1.21 2.70 7.86
C ALA A 173 -1.12 4.21 7.57
N ALA A 174 -0.66 4.59 6.37
CA ALA A 174 -0.58 5.99 5.96
C ALA A 174 -1.96 6.64 5.85
N ILE A 175 -2.95 5.93 5.27
CA ILE A 175 -4.33 6.41 5.16
C ILE A 175 -4.95 6.55 6.55
N LEU A 176 -4.81 5.53 7.41
CA LEU A 176 -5.34 5.56 8.77
C LEU A 176 -4.71 6.71 9.59
N GLY A 177 -3.40 6.91 9.45
CA GLY A 177 -2.69 8.02 10.10
C GLY A 177 -3.18 9.39 9.63
N LEU A 178 -3.46 9.55 8.33
CA LEU A 178 -4.02 10.77 7.76
C LEU A 178 -5.42 11.06 8.32
N VAL A 179 -6.30 10.06 8.35
CA VAL A 179 -7.67 10.18 8.87
C VAL A 179 -7.65 10.51 10.36
N LEU A 180 -6.83 9.81 11.14
CA LEU A 180 -6.69 10.05 12.57
C LEU A 180 -6.20 11.47 12.87
N TYR A 181 -5.15 11.92 12.15
CA TYR A 181 -4.60 13.27 12.28
C TYR A 181 -5.68 14.34 12.05
N MET A 182 -6.47 14.18 10.98
CA MET A 182 -7.53 15.12 10.62
C MET A 182 -8.69 15.10 11.63
N CYS A 183 -9.09 13.92 12.12
CA CYS A 183 -10.10 13.80 13.17
C CYS A 183 -9.67 14.49 14.47
N ILE A 184 -8.44 14.26 14.93
CA ILE A 184 -7.91 14.90 16.14
C ILE A 184 -7.89 16.41 15.97
N HIS A 185 -7.38 16.89 14.83
CA HIS A 185 -7.32 18.31 14.54
C HIS A 185 -8.71 18.97 14.51
N LEU A 186 -9.70 18.31 13.90
CA LEU A 186 -11.10 18.79 13.86
C LEU A 186 -11.72 18.83 15.26
N LEU A 187 -11.55 17.77 16.06
CA LEU A 187 -12.04 17.69 17.44
C LEU A 187 -11.43 18.79 18.33
N CYS A 188 -10.11 19.01 18.25
CA CYS A 188 -9.44 20.07 18.99
C CYS A 188 -9.98 21.46 18.61
N LYS A 189 -10.20 21.74 17.32
CA LYS A 189 -10.76 23.01 16.87
C LYS A 189 -12.21 23.21 17.33
N LEU A 190 -13.05 22.18 17.23
CA LEU A 190 -14.43 22.24 17.69
C LEU A 190 -14.50 22.50 19.21
N PHE A 191 -13.64 21.83 19.97
CA PHE A 191 -13.54 22.02 21.41
C PHE A 191 -13.10 23.44 21.78
N LEU A 192 -12.05 23.96 21.12
CA LEU A 192 -11.60 25.35 21.30
C LEU A 192 -12.70 26.35 20.95
N LEU A 193 -13.43 26.14 19.84
CA LEU A 193 -14.51 27.03 19.43
C LEU A 193 -15.66 27.02 20.45
N THR A 194 -16.02 25.83 20.95
CA THR A 194 -17.07 25.66 21.96
C THR A 194 -16.67 26.33 23.28
N LEU A 195 -15.39 26.24 23.66
CA LEU A 195 -14.85 26.86 24.86
C LEU A 195 -14.78 28.38 24.72
N CYS A 196 -14.43 28.88 23.53
CA CYS A 196 -14.42 30.31 23.21
C CYS A 196 -15.85 30.89 23.24
N VAL A 197 -16.82 30.23 22.61
CA VAL A 197 -18.23 30.64 22.67
C VAL A 197 -18.73 30.67 24.11
N LYS A 198 -18.43 29.65 24.93
CA LYS A 198 -18.78 29.65 26.35
C LYS A 198 -18.17 30.79 27.15
N ILE A 199 -16.92 31.20 26.84
CA ILE A 199 -16.25 32.32 27.51
C ILE A 199 -16.91 33.67 27.13
N PHE A 200 -17.36 33.84 25.90
CA PHE A 200 -17.98 35.09 25.44
C PHE A 200 -19.47 35.23 25.82
N THR A 201 -20.13 34.16 26.25
CA THR A 201 -21.56 34.17 26.66
C THR A 201 -21.77 34.35 28.17
N VAL A 202 -20.70 34.53 28.95
CA VAL A 202 -20.73 34.81 30.40
C VAL A 202 -20.34 36.26 30.64
#